data_AF-A0A7S2Z9M2-F1
#
_entry.id   AF-A0A7S2Z9M2-F1
#
_cell.length_a   1.000
_cell.length_b   1.000
_cell.length_c   1.000
_cell.angle_alpha   90.00
_cell.angle_beta   90.00
_cell.angle_gamma   90.00
#
_symmetry.space_group_name_H-M   'P 1'
#
loop_
_entity.id
_entity.type
_entity.pdbx_description
1 polymer ?
#
loop_
_entity_poly.entity_id
_entity_poly.type
_entity_poly.pdbx_seq_one_letter_code
_entity_poly.pdbx_strand_id
1 'polypeptide(L)'
;GWFSFRMIGFVDSILVGVFRPLGANGGKRRWENRRCARMAVAPSTDAEFVEAFGKMVRGEWIGHEVSFDGTTGELEPLADGYIPEEFLNWGVMPTAFESNHSHILRGDTLYRKHTRIIPTVDHFSDHTDVEEDTFIHDINSAGFTLFDCGSYAFAPEKVIERKSLLDKVPRIEVCLRDSVSDPGFRVVGVMRFDFSTGKFFKSQQLFHERYETDWSNGQFIEVGTGYRSEWGKTETTKEAHVSGLWRGENGSERETNLDADITQALLLPGGLFLLSDKTADGEMELELGWLIDETTRYAKHPSFFRTVVLVQEAFPPYPALFYDSCRITMATKYSAEGDLLGSTRNVERRV
;
A
#
# COMPACT_ATOMS: atom_id res chain seq x y z
N GLY A 1 -38.07 41.50 -18.01
CA GLY A 1 -36.79 41.77 -17.32
C GLY A 1 -35.78 40.78 -17.84
N TRP A 2 -34.78 41.28 -18.55
CA TRP A 2 -33.65 40.52 -19.06
C TRP A 2 -32.64 40.29 -17.94
N PHE A 3 -32.08 39.09 -17.82
CA PHE A 3 -30.70 38.91 -17.35
C PHE A 3 -30.08 37.76 -18.14
N SER A 4 -29.14 38.13 -19.00
CA SER A 4 -28.20 37.24 -19.67
C SER A 4 -27.01 36.99 -18.77
N PHE A 5 -26.53 35.76 -18.66
CA PHE A 5 -25.16 35.48 -18.26
C PHE A 5 -24.31 35.23 -19.50
N ARG A 6 -23.30 36.09 -19.69
CA ARG A 6 -22.17 35.89 -20.62
C ARG A 6 -21.25 34.84 -20.02
N MET A 7 -20.91 33.80 -20.77
CA MET A 7 -19.62 33.13 -20.60
C MET A 7 -18.67 33.64 -21.67
N ILE A 8 -17.53 34.12 -21.19
CA ILE A 8 -16.37 34.57 -21.96
C ILE A 8 -15.62 33.33 -22.43
N GLY A 9 -15.35 33.24 -23.73
CA GLY A 9 -14.40 32.28 -24.27
C GLY A 9 -12.97 32.75 -24.04
N PHE A 10 -12.07 31.79 -23.83
CA PHE A 10 -10.66 31.93 -24.15
C PHE A 10 -10.19 30.68 -24.92
N VAL A 11 -9.30 30.96 -25.87
CA VAL A 11 -8.84 30.16 -27.00
C VAL A 11 -7.38 29.74 -26.75
N ASP A 12 -7.02 28.57 -27.28
CA ASP A 12 -5.69 28.03 -27.64
C ASP A 12 -4.51 28.18 -26.67
N SER A 13 -3.84 27.06 -26.38
CA SER A 13 -2.48 26.85 -26.92
C SER A 13 -2.03 25.38 -26.82
N ILE A 14 -1.68 24.84 -27.99
CA ILE A 14 -0.84 23.67 -28.21
C ILE A 14 0.62 24.08 -27.95
N LEU A 15 1.40 23.23 -27.26
CA LEU A 15 2.85 23.22 -27.43
C LEU A 15 3.33 21.81 -27.75
N VAL A 16 3.49 21.55 -29.05
CA VAL A 16 4.19 20.39 -29.60
C VAL A 16 5.67 20.77 -29.69
N GLY A 17 6.49 20.16 -28.84
CA GLY A 17 7.95 20.22 -28.96
C GLY A 17 8.46 19.18 -29.94
N VAL A 18 8.71 19.59 -31.18
CA VAL A 18 9.49 18.82 -32.17
C VAL A 18 10.98 19.01 -31.89
N PHE A 19 11.72 17.95 -31.54
CA PHE A 19 13.18 17.94 -31.62
C PHE A 19 13.63 16.90 -32.65
N ARG A 20 14.36 17.37 -33.69
CA ARG A 20 15.10 16.52 -34.64
C ARG A 20 16.55 16.33 -34.16
N PRO A 21 17.21 15.21 -34.55
CA PRO A 21 18.47 14.76 -33.96
C PRO A 21 19.71 15.21 -34.76
N LEU A 22 20.78 15.52 -34.04
CA LEU A 22 22.19 15.55 -34.48
C LEU A 22 23.02 15.28 -33.21
N GLY A 23 23.98 14.38 -33.09
CA GLY A 23 24.55 13.33 -33.92
C GLY A 23 25.64 12.64 -33.09
N ALA A 24 25.90 11.38 -33.42
CA ALA A 24 27.13 10.59 -33.22
C ALA A 24 27.73 10.33 -31.81
N ASN A 25 27.74 9.02 -31.51
CA ASN A 25 28.83 8.21 -30.95
C ASN A 25 29.17 8.30 -29.46
N GLY A 26 28.74 7.26 -28.74
CA GLY A 26 29.34 6.81 -27.50
C GLY A 26 28.58 5.60 -26.96
N GLY A 27 29.05 4.40 -27.30
CA GLY A 27 28.40 3.14 -26.93
C GLY A 27 28.11 3.06 -25.44
N LYS A 28 26.83 3.00 -25.09
CA LYS A 28 26.36 2.63 -23.75
C LYS A 28 25.43 1.44 -23.88
N ARG A 29 25.79 0.37 -23.17
CA ARG A 29 24.99 -0.83 -23.02
C ARG A 29 23.60 -0.42 -22.51
N ARG A 30 22.59 -0.87 -23.24
CA ARG A 30 21.17 -0.68 -22.97
C ARG A 30 20.84 -1.48 -21.72
N TRP A 31 20.82 -0.82 -20.56
CA TRP A 31 20.07 -1.31 -19.42
C TRP A 31 18.61 -1.00 -19.71
N GLU A 32 17.84 -2.04 -20.04
CA GLU A 32 16.39 -1.94 -20.07
C GLU A 32 15.92 -1.78 -18.63
N ASN A 33 15.87 -0.53 -18.17
CA ASN A 33 15.05 -0.14 -17.02
C ASN A 33 13.62 -0.51 -17.38
N ARG A 34 13.15 -1.66 -16.89
CA ARG A 34 11.74 -2.04 -16.94
C ARG A 34 10.98 -0.99 -16.13
N ARG A 35 10.10 -0.29 -16.83
CA ARG A 35 9.36 0.88 -16.36
C ARG A 35 8.25 0.42 -15.40
N CYS A 36 8.20 1.00 -14.21
CA CYS A 36 7.01 1.05 -13.35
C CYS A 36 6.81 2.52 -12.95
N ALA A 37 6.60 3.36 -13.97
CA ALA A 37 6.41 4.79 -13.79
C ALA A 37 5.35 5.29 -14.78
N ARG A 38 4.12 4.80 -14.62
CA ARG A 38 2.95 5.58 -15.02
C ARG A 38 2.26 6.06 -13.74
N MET A 39 2.08 7.38 -13.69
CA MET A 39 1.36 8.09 -12.63
C MET A 39 0.01 7.41 -12.32
N ALA A 40 -0.50 7.59 -11.11
CA ALA A 40 -1.91 7.33 -10.82
C ALA A 40 -2.76 7.96 -11.93
N VAL A 41 -3.38 7.14 -12.75
CA VAL A 41 -4.31 7.59 -13.78
C VAL A 41 -5.69 7.49 -13.13
N ALA A 42 -6.50 8.57 -13.19
CA ALA A 42 -7.93 8.47 -12.95
C ALA A 42 -8.46 7.23 -13.71
N PRO A 43 -9.41 6.44 -13.14
CA PRO A 43 -9.76 5.09 -13.59
C PRO A 43 -9.66 4.98 -15.10
N SER A 44 -8.55 4.38 -15.56
CA SER A 44 -8.23 4.45 -16.97
C SER A 44 -9.21 3.54 -17.68
N THR A 45 -9.99 4.10 -18.60
CA THR A 45 -10.78 3.31 -19.56
C THR A 45 -9.89 2.51 -20.54
N ASP A 46 -8.56 2.54 -20.35
CA ASP A 46 -7.60 1.76 -21.08
C ASP A 46 -7.68 0.28 -20.67
N ALA A 47 -8.41 -0.49 -21.49
CA ALA A 47 -8.61 -1.91 -21.30
C ALA A 47 -7.29 -2.70 -21.23
N GLU A 48 -6.23 -2.26 -21.94
CA GLU A 48 -4.93 -2.94 -21.90
C GLU A 48 -4.27 -2.80 -20.53
N PHE A 49 -4.37 -1.61 -19.93
CA PHE A 49 -3.89 -1.35 -18.58
C PHE A 49 -4.66 -2.18 -17.54
N VAL A 50 -6.00 -2.20 -17.62
CA VAL A 50 -6.85 -2.98 -16.70
C VAL A 50 -6.57 -4.48 -16.83
N GLU A 51 -6.37 -4.98 -18.05
CA GLU A 51 -5.99 -6.37 -18.29
C GLU A 51 -4.61 -6.70 -17.68
N ALA A 52 -3.63 -5.81 -17.83
CA ALA A 52 -2.30 -5.98 -17.25
C ALA A 52 -2.35 -5.99 -15.71
N PHE A 53 -3.07 -5.06 -15.10
CA PHE A 53 -3.32 -5.06 -13.66
C PHE A 53 -4.00 -6.36 -13.21
N GLY A 54 -5.04 -6.80 -13.93
CA GLY A 54 -5.76 -8.03 -13.65
C GLY A 54 -4.86 -9.27 -13.65
N LYS A 55 -3.87 -9.33 -14.55
CA LYS A 55 -2.86 -10.40 -14.57
C LYS A 55 -1.91 -10.34 -13.37
N MET A 56 -1.53 -9.15 -12.91
CA MET A 56 -0.58 -8.97 -11.81
C MET A 56 -1.19 -9.25 -10.43
N VAL A 57 -2.46 -8.91 -10.22
CA VAL A 57 -3.13 -9.11 -8.93
C VAL A 57 -3.67 -10.54 -8.77
N ARG A 58 -3.94 -11.24 -9.89
CA ARG A 58 -4.55 -12.57 -9.88
C ARG A 58 -3.64 -13.59 -9.22
N GLY A 59 -4.19 -14.36 -8.29
CA GLY A 59 -3.46 -15.46 -7.65
C GLY A 59 -3.98 -15.82 -6.27
N GLU A 60 -3.35 -16.82 -5.69
CA GLU A 60 -3.35 -17.11 -4.25
C GLU A 60 -2.11 -16.48 -3.62
N TRP A 61 -2.33 -15.77 -2.53
CA TRP A 61 -1.30 -15.01 -1.84
C TRP A 61 -1.30 -15.44 -0.39
N ILE A 62 -0.21 -16.05 0.04
CA ILE A 62 -0.09 -16.59 1.39
C ILE A 62 0.84 -15.73 2.21
N GLY A 63 0.54 -15.61 3.49
CA GLY A 63 1.30 -14.75 4.36
C GLY A 63 0.72 -14.72 5.75
N HIS A 64 0.86 -13.55 6.37
CA HIS A 64 0.43 -13.37 7.74
C HIS A 64 -0.30 -12.06 7.91
N GLU A 65 -1.39 -12.13 8.67
CA GLU A 65 -2.15 -10.98 9.15
C GLU A 65 -1.66 -10.60 10.54
N VAL A 66 -1.32 -9.33 10.71
CA VAL A 66 -0.91 -8.74 11.99
C VAL A 66 -1.75 -7.50 12.27
N SER A 67 -2.08 -7.28 13.54
CA SER A 67 -2.75 -6.06 14.00
C SER A 67 -1.82 -5.20 14.84
N PHE A 68 -1.86 -3.89 14.61
CA PHE A 68 -1.11 -2.90 15.37
C PHE A 68 -2.06 -1.85 15.94
N ASP A 69 -1.81 -1.39 17.16
CA ASP A 69 -2.61 -0.32 17.76
C ASP A 69 -2.50 0.95 16.89
N GLY A 70 -3.64 1.52 16.52
CA GLY A 70 -3.70 2.68 15.65
C GLY A 70 -3.22 3.97 16.30
N THR A 71 -2.91 3.99 17.59
CA THR A 71 -2.40 5.16 18.31
C THR A 71 -0.89 5.08 18.50
N THR A 72 -0.40 3.94 18.98
CA THR A 72 1.00 3.72 19.37
C THR A 72 1.82 3.01 18.29
N GLY A 73 1.16 2.29 17.38
CA GLY A 73 1.84 1.41 16.42
C GLY A 73 2.39 0.13 17.06
N GLU A 74 2.08 -0.14 18.33
CA GLU A 74 2.51 -1.35 19.02
C GLU A 74 1.77 -2.57 18.48
N LEU A 75 2.48 -3.70 18.42
CA LEU A 75 1.92 -4.98 18.01
C LEU A 75 0.82 -5.42 19.00
N GLU A 76 -0.37 -5.70 18.47
CA GLU A 76 -1.46 -6.24 19.28
C GLU A 76 -1.39 -7.78 19.28
N PRO A 77 -1.54 -8.42 20.45
CA PRO A 77 -1.70 -9.87 20.51
C PRO A 77 -3.03 -10.27 19.87
N LEU A 78 -3.14 -11.54 19.47
CA LEU A 78 -4.44 -12.07 19.08
C LEU A 78 -5.41 -12.00 20.29
N ALA A 79 -6.68 -11.75 20.02
CA ALA A 79 -7.68 -11.75 21.08
C ALA A 79 -7.80 -13.16 21.71
N ASP A 80 -8.01 -13.22 23.03
CA ASP A 80 -8.06 -14.48 23.79
C ASP A 80 -9.00 -15.53 23.18
N GLY A 81 -10.10 -15.09 22.55
CA GLY A 81 -11.06 -15.99 21.89
C GLY A 81 -10.52 -16.77 20.69
N TYR A 82 -9.36 -16.38 20.14
CA TYR A 82 -8.68 -17.07 19.05
C TYR A 82 -7.50 -17.92 19.52
N ILE A 83 -7.15 -17.87 20.81
CA ILE A 83 -5.97 -18.57 21.34
C ILE A 83 -6.45 -19.84 22.05
N PRO A 84 -6.03 -21.05 21.58
CA PRO A 84 -6.31 -22.29 22.28
C PRO A 84 -5.81 -22.28 23.74
N GLU A 85 -6.53 -22.95 24.63
CA GLU A 85 -6.19 -23.02 26.05
C GLU A 85 -4.78 -23.60 26.28
N GLU A 86 -4.37 -24.57 25.46
CA GLU A 86 -3.06 -25.20 25.56
C GLU A 86 -1.93 -24.21 25.26
N PHE A 87 -2.11 -23.27 24.32
CA PHE A 87 -1.12 -22.23 24.07
C PHE A 87 -0.97 -21.30 25.28
N LEU A 88 -2.08 -20.93 25.91
CA LEU A 88 -2.05 -20.16 27.15
C LEU A 88 -1.30 -20.92 28.25
N ASN A 89 -1.58 -22.23 28.40
CA ASN A 89 -0.91 -23.10 29.37
C ASN A 89 0.60 -23.26 29.10
N TRP A 90 1.02 -23.18 27.84
CA TRP A 90 2.44 -23.25 27.43
C TRP A 90 3.14 -21.89 27.41
N GLY A 91 2.42 -20.79 27.69
CA GLY A 91 2.94 -19.43 27.58
C GLY A 91 3.24 -19.00 26.15
N VAL A 92 2.60 -19.63 25.17
CA VAL A 92 2.69 -19.28 23.75
C VAL A 92 1.59 -18.25 23.45
N MET A 93 1.98 -17.04 23.05
CA MET A 93 1.06 -15.98 22.67
C MET A 93 1.24 -15.65 21.18
N PRO A 94 0.41 -16.23 20.29
CA PRO A 94 0.30 -15.81 18.91
C PRO A 94 0.08 -14.30 18.77
N THR A 95 0.75 -13.69 17.80
CA THR A 95 0.60 -12.27 17.46
C THR A 95 0.17 -12.05 16.00
N ALA A 96 -0.06 -13.13 15.28
CA ALA A 96 -0.39 -13.11 13.87
C ALA A 96 -1.29 -14.29 13.53
N PHE A 97 -2.17 -14.10 12.55
CA PHE A 97 -2.80 -15.22 11.86
C PHE A 97 -2.00 -15.56 10.61
N GLU A 98 -1.99 -16.83 10.24
CA GLU A 98 -1.69 -17.21 8.86
C GLU A 98 -2.89 -16.81 7.98
N SER A 99 -2.59 -16.18 6.86
CA SER A 99 -3.60 -15.62 5.96
C SER A 99 -3.39 -16.09 4.53
N ASN A 100 -4.47 -16.46 3.87
CA ASN A 100 -4.52 -16.58 2.41
C ASN A 100 -5.46 -15.51 1.83
N HIS A 101 -5.02 -14.86 0.77
CA HIS A 101 -5.82 -14.00 -0.06
C HIS A 101 -5.91 -14.48 -1.50
N SER A 102 -7.10 -14.88 -1.93
CA SER A 102 -7.41 -15.18 -3.33
C SER A 102 -7.90 -13.93 -4.04
N HIS A 103 -7.19 -13.50 -5.07
CA HIS A 103 -7.50 -12.30 -5.83
C HIS A 103 -7.82 -12.63 -7.29
N ILE A 104 -8.87 -12.01 -7.82
CA ILE A 104 -9.18 -12.05 -9.25
C ILE A 104 -9.95 -10.80 -9.68
N LEU A 105 -9.55 -10.21 -10.79
CA LEU A 105 -10.33 -9.17 -11.46
C LEU A 105 -11.25 -9.83 -12.51
N ARG A 106 -12.56 -9.52 -12.47
CA ARG A 106 -13.52 -9.96 -13.49
C ARG A 106 -14.29 -8.75 -14.02
N GLY A 107 -14.01 -8.39 -15.27
CA GLY A 107 -14.47 -7.10 -15.81
C GLY A 107 -13.92 -5.97 -14.94
N ASP A 108 -14.81 -5.16 -14.41
CA ASP A 108 -14.46 -4.00 -13.59
C ASP A 108 -14.55 -4.29 -12.07
N THR A 109 -14.70 -5.55 -11.69
CA THR A 109 -14.87 -5.94 -10.29
C THR A 109 -13.70 -6.74 -9.77
N LEU A 110 -12.97 -6.17 -8.82
CA LEU A 110 -11.91 -6.86 -8.08
C LEU A 110 -12.55 -7.67 -6.95
N TYR A 111 -12.42 -8.99 -7.05
CA TYR A 111 -12.81 -9.93 -6.01
C TYR A 111 -11.59 -10.31 -5.20
N ARG A 112 -11.72 -10.17 -3.89
CA ARG A 112 -10.72 -10.58 -2.93
C ARG A 112 -11.40 -11.41 -1.85
N LYS A 113 -10.98 -12.66 -1.72
CA LYS A 113 -11.36 -13.52 -0.61
C LYS A 113 -10.19 -13.62 0.35
N HIS A 114 -10.42 -13.31 1.62
CA HIS A 114 -9.45 -13.46 2.71
C HIS A 114 -9.87 -14.67 3.55
N THR A 115 -8.96 -15.60 3.74
CA THR A 115 -9.11 -16.75 4.63
C THR A 115 -8.07 -16.64 5.72
N ARG A 116 -8.54 -16.44 6.95
CA ARG A 116 -7.74 -16.41 8.17
C ARG A 116 -7.73 -17.81 8.78
N ILE A 117 -6.55 -18.36 9.02
CA ILE A 117 -6.39 -19.66 9.67
C ILE A 117 -6.30 -19.43 11.18
N ILE A 118 -7.23 -20.00 11.93
CA ILE A 118 -7.25 -19.85 13.39
C ILE A 118 -6.15 -20.72 13.99
N PRO A 119 -5.34 -20.21 14.95
CA PRO A 119 -4.33 -21.02 15.59
C PRO A 119 -4.95 -22.24 16.28
N THR A 120 -4.46 -23.43 15.97
CA THR A 120 -4.93 -24.68 16.60
C THR A 120 -3.77 -25.46 17.21
N VAL A 121 -4.08 -26.18 18.28
CA VAL A 121 -3.17 -27.15 18.89
C VAL A 121 -3.55 -28.51 18.37
N ASP A 122 -2.72 -29.05 17.48
CA ASP A 122 -3.04 -30.35 16.93
C ASP A 122 -1.80 -31.11 16.45
N HIS A 123 -1.85 -32.43 16.62
CA HIS A 123 -0.83 -33.37 16.14
C HIS A 123 -1.39 -34.32 15.06
N PHE A 124 -2.72 -34.38 14.81
CA PHE A 124 -3.36 -35.46 14.04
C PHE A 124 -4.71 -35.15 13.36
N SER A 125 -5.21 -33.93 13.36
CA SER A 125 -6.52 -33.58 12.82
C SER A 125 -6.45 -33.20 11.34
N ASP A 126 -7.41 -33.75 10.58
CA ASP A 126 -7.60 -33.48 9.15
C ASP A 126 -8.44 -32.20 8.92
N HIS A 127 -8.54 -31.32 9.92
CA HIS A 127 -9.35 -30.10 9.83
C HIS A 127 -8.56 -28.86 10.27
N THR A 128 -8.88 -27.75 9.64
CA THR A 128 -8.31 -26.44 9.93
C THR A 128 -9.48 -25.48 10.09
N ASP A 129 -9.56 -24.85 11.26
CA ASP A 129 -10.56 -23.81 11.50
C ASP A 129 -10.15 -22.54 10.79
N VAL A 130 -11.09 -21.99 10.02
CA VAL A 130 -10.85 -20.78 9.23
C VAL A 130 -11.99 -19.79 9.36
N GLU A 131 -11.67 -18.51 9.30
CA GLU A 131 -12.61 -17.44 9.07
C GLU A 131 -12.45 -16.89 7.66
N GLU A 132 -13.56 -16.60 7.00
CA GLU A 132 -13.55 -16.09 5.63
C GLU A 132 -14.23 -14.73 5.53
N ASP A 133 -13.52 -13.76 4.96
CA ASP A 133 -14.07 -12.47 4.56
C ASP A 133 -14.01 -12.32 3.04
N THR A 134 -15.06 -11.79 2.43
CA THR A 134 -15.08 -11.46 0.99
C THR A 134 -15.22 -9.97 0.78
N PHE A 135 -14.32 -9.43 -0.04
CA PHE A 135 -14.29 -8.03 -0.46
C PHE A 135 -14.52 -7.94 -1.96
N ILE A 136 -15.38 -7.00 -2.34
CA ILE A 136 -15.77 -6.77 -3.73
C ILE A 136 -15.63 -5.27 -3.96
N HIS A 137 -14.72 -4.90 -4.86
CA HIS A 137 -14.48 -3.51 -5.21
C HIS A 137 -14.79 -3.28 -6.68
N ASP A 138 -15.50 -2.19 -6.97
CA ASP A 138 -15.61 -1.64 -8.32
C ASP A 138 -14.38 -0.77 -8.60
N ILE A 139 -13.55 -1.19 -9.56
CA ILE A 139 -12.32 -0.46 -9.90
C ILE A 139 -12.61 0.89 -10.58
N ASN A 140 -13.83 1.10 -11.06
CA ASN A 140 -14.28 2.36 -11.65
C ASN A 140 -14.85 3.32 -10.60
N SER A 141 -14.99 2.89 -9.33
CA SER A 141 -15.44 3.79 -8.26
C SER A 141 -14.42 4.91 -8.04
N ALA A 142 -14.90 6.11 -7.68
CA ALA A 142 -14.06 7.29 -7.54
C ALA A 142 -13.01 7.14 -6.42
N GLY A 143 -13.29 6.25 -5.46
CA GLY A 143 -12.38 5.94 -4.37
C GLY A 143 -11.37 4.83 -4.66
N PHE A 144 -11.33 4.29 -5.89
CA PHE A 144 -10.40 3.24 -6.28
C PHE A 144 -9.29 3.77 -7.19
N THR A 145 -8.07 3.28 -7.02
CA THR A 145 -6.95 3.61 -7.90
C THR A 145 -6.05 2.40 -8.13
N LEU A 146 -5.64 2.23 -9.38
CA LEU A 146 -4.88 1.10 -9.90
C LEU A 146 -3.49 1.51 -10.37
N PHE A 147 -2.55 0.56 -10.32
CA PHE A 147 -1.17 0.78 -10.72
C PHE A 147 -0.65 -0.34 -11.61
N ASP A 148 0.24 0.00 -12.54
CA ASP A 148 0.82 -0.94 -13.52
C ASP A 148 1.63 -2.07 -12.86
N CYS A 149 2.15 -1.83 -11.66
CA CYS A 149 2.86 -2.81 -10.85
C CYS A 149 1.96 -3.82 -10.13
N GLY A 150 0.63 -3.71 -10.23
CA GLY A 150 -0.33 -4.55 -9.51
C GLY A 150 -0.65 -4.06 -8.09
N SER A 151 -0.11 -2.91 -7.69
CA SER A 151 -0.55 -2.20 -6.48
C SER A 151 -1.94 -1.59 -6.70
N TYR A 152 -2.66 -1.29 -5.62
CA TYR A 152 -3.92 -0.55 -5.67
C TYR A 152 -4.22 0.17 -4.36
N ALA A 153 -5.18 1.09 -4.42
CA ALA A 153 -5.73 1.77 -3.26
C ALA A 153 -7.24 1.84 -3.35
N PHE A 154 -7.91 1.74 -2.22
CA PHE A 154 -9.34 1.92 -2.08
C PHE A 154 -9.66 2.76 -0.85
N ALA A 155 -10.54 3.74 -1.03
CA ALA A 155 -11.18 4.49 0.03
C ALA A 155 -12.68 4.63 -0.27
N PRO A 156 -13.53 4.76 0.75
CA PRO A 156 -14.95 5.03 0.51
C PRO A 156 -15.13 6.43 -0.08
N GLU A 157 -15.98 6.56 -1.10
CA GLU A 157 -16.32 7.85 -1.75
C GLU A 157 -17.08 8.83 -0.85
N LYS A 158 -17.51 8.40 0.33
CA LYS A 158 -18.11 9.29 1.33
C LYS A 158 -17.71 8.80 2.69
N VAL A 159 -17.06 9.67 3.44
CA VAL A 159 -16.90 9.49 4.88
C VAL A 159 -18.19 9.97 5.54
N ILE A 160 -18.88 9.05 6.23
CA ILE A 160 -20.00 9.42 7.08
C ILE A 160 -19.42 9.78 8.44
N GLU A 161 -19.69 11.00 8.91
CA GLU A 161 -19.35 11.42 10.26
C GLU A 161 -19.93 10.41 11.27
N ARG A 162 -19.08 9.96 12.18
CA ARG A 162 -19.45 8.98 13.19
C ARG A 162 -20.28 9.64 14.28
N LYS A 163 -21.54 9.22 14.42
CA LYS A 163 -22.46 9.68 15.48
C LYS A 163 -22.60 8.66 16.60
N SER A 164 -22.25 7.40 16.35
CA SER A 164 -22.42 6.28 17.27
C SER A 164 -21.22 5.32 17.24
N LEU A 165 -21.06 4.56 18.33
CA LEU A 165 -20.09 3.46 18.37
C LEU A 165 -20.42 2.35 17.36
N LEU A 166 -21.70 2.23 16.97
CA LEU A 166 -22.22 1.24 16.02
C LEU A 166 -22.04 1.63 14.56
N ASP A 167 -21.71 2.89 14.27
CA ASP A 167 -21.51 3.33 12.89
C ASP A 167 -20.29 2.62 12.30
N LYS A 168 -20.43 2.18 11.04
CA LYS A 168 -19.35 1.48 10.35
C LYS A 168 -18.18 2.42 10.15
N VAL A 169 -17.01 1.97 10.60
CA VAL A 169 -15.77 2.69 10.38
C VAL A 169 -15.43 2.64 8.89
N PRO A 170 -15.14 3.78 8.24
CA PRO A 170 -14.65 3.78 6.87
C PRO A 170 -13.38 2.94 6.79
N ARG A 171 -13.43 1.92 5.93
CA ARG A 171 -12.30 1.03 5.68
C ARG A 171 -11.51 1.57 4.51
N ILE A 172 -10.23 1.81 4.73
CA ILE A 172 -9.31 2.24 3.69
C ILE A 172 -8.32 1.11 3.49
N GLU A 173 -8.00 0.83 2.24
CA GLU A 173 -7.21 -0.31 1.88
C GLU A 173 -6.15 0.09 0.87
N VAL A 174 -4.92 -0.36 1.13
CA VAL A 174 -3.79 -0.12 0.23
C VAL A 174 -3.07 -1.43 0.04
N CYS A 175 -2.80 -1.80 -1.21
CA CYS A 175 -1.95 -2.92 -1.57
C CYS A 175 -0.69 -2.39 -2.26
N LEU A 176 0.46 -2.61 -1.65
CA LEU A 176 1.78 -2.34 -2.21
C LEU A 176 2.39 -3.66 -2.69
N ARG A 177 2.61 -3.80 -3.98
CA ARG A 177 3.29 -4.97 -4.56
C ARG A 177 4.72 -4.63 -4.92
N ASP A 178 5.65 -5.48 -4.48
CA ASP A 178 7.02 -5.45 -4.97
C ASP A 178 7.06 -5.97 -6.41
N SER A 179 7.41 -5.09 -7.35
CA SER A 179 7.48 -5.40 -8.77
C SER A 179 8.77 -6.11 -9.19
N VAL A 180 9.75 -6.22 -8.29
CA VAL A 180 11.09 -6.76 -8.59
C VAL A 180 11.21 -8.22 -8.16
N SER A 181 10.51 -8.64 -7.09
CA SER A 181 10.57 -10.03 -6.60
C SER A 181 9.83 -11.03 -7.49
N ASP A 182 10.39 -12.25 -7.56
CA ASP A 182 9.81 -13.42 -8.19
C ASP A 182 10.10 -14.68 -7.32
N PRO A 183 9.10 -15.31 -6.67
CA PRO A 183 7.69 -14.93 -6.68
C PRO A 183 7.47 -13.56 -6.04
N GLY A 184 6.45 -12.83 -6.51
CA GLY A 184 6.19 -11.46 -6.07
C GLY A 184 5.74 -11.39 -4.60
N PHE A 185 6.20 -10.38 -3.88
CA PHE A 185 5.72 -10.05 -2.54
C PHE A 185 4.76 -8.87 -2.57
N ARG A 186 3.89 -8.79 -1.57
CA ARG A 186 3.07 -7.60 -1.35
C ARG A 186 2.77 -7.37 0.12
N VAL A 187 2.42 -6.13 0.41
CA VAL A 187 1.83 -5.71 1.68
C VAL A 187 0.44 -5.17 1.40
N VAL A 188 -0.56 -5.66 2.12
CA VAL A 188 -1.90 -5.07 2.14
C VAL A 188 -2.13 -4.44 3.50
N GLY A 189 -2.46 -3.15 3.55
CA GLY A 189 -2.86 -2.45 4.76
C GLY A 189 -4.35 -2.14 4.74
N VAL A 190 -5.07 -2.59 5.75
CA VAL A 190 -6.46 -2.22 6.02
C VAL A 190 -6.47 -1.25 7.19
N MET A 191 -6.63 0.02 6.87
CA MET A 191 -6.52 1.14 7.79
C MET A 191 -7.90 1.57 8.31
N ARG A 192 -7.93 1.92 9.59
CA ARG A 192 -9.09 2.47 10.29
C ARG A 192 -8.74 3.88 10.73
N PHE A 193 -9.49 4.85 10.19
CA PHE A 193 -9.16 6.27 10.32
C PHE A 193 -10.34 7.10 10.81
N ASP A 194 -10.08 7.98 11.77
CA ASP A 194 -11.04 8.93 12.30
C ASP A 194 -10.79 10.29 11.68
N PHE A 195 -11.66 10.66 10.74
CA PHE A 195 -11.58 11.91 10.01
C PHE A 195 -11.78 13.15 10.88
N SER A 196 -12.51 13.02 12.00
CA SER A 196 -12.76 14.14 12.91
C SER A 196 -11.50 14.55 13.68
N THR A 197 -10.66 13.56 14.02
CA THR A 197 -9.40 13.78 14.74
C THR A 197 -8.19 13.81 13.83
N GLY A 198 -8.33 13.36 12.58
CA GLY A 198 -7.25 13.22 11.63
C GLY A 198 -6.25 12.11 12.00
N LYS A 199 -6.70 11.10 12.75
CA LYS A 199 -5.84 10.05 13.33
C LYS A 199 -6.31 8.65 12.98
N PHE A 200 -5.35 7.75 12.85
CA PHE A 200 -5.60 6.32 12.91
C PHE A 200 -6.15 5.95 14.29
N PHE A 201 -7.05 4.98 14.32
CA PHE A 201 -7.65 4.50 15.56
C PHE A 201 -8.02 3.03 15.43
N LYS A 202 -8.10 2.33 16.57
CA LYS A 202 -8.22 0.86 16.63
C LYS A 202 -7.07 0.16 15.90
N SER A 203 -7.11 -1.16 15.91
CA SER A 203 -6.21 -2.03 15.18
C SER A 203 -6.11 -1.67 13.70
N GLN A 204 -4.89 -1.41 13.23
CA GLN A 204 -4.54 -1.36 11.81
C GLN A 204 -4.10 -2.76 11.39
N GLN A 205 -4.75 -3.33 10.37
CA GLN A 205 -4.46 -4.69 9.92
C GLN A 205 -3.49 -4.64 8.76
N LEU A 206 -2.37 -5.35 8.87
CA LEU A 206 -1.37 -5.48 7.82
C LEU A 206 -1.21 -6.94 7.44
N PHE A 207 -1.11 -7.19 6.14
CA PHE A 207 -0.86 -8.49 5.55
C PHE A 207 0.47 -8.43 4.83
N HIS A 208 1.39 -9.34 5.16
CA HIS A 208 2.66 -9.49 4.45
C HIS A 208 2.69 -10.84 3.76
N GLU A 209 2.68 -10.83 2.42
CA GLU A 209 2.29 -11.97 1.61
C GLU A 209 3.25 -12.21 0.45
N ARG A 210 3.40 -13.47 0.07
CA ARG A 210 4.01 -13.87 -1.20
C ARG A 210 2.96 -14.47 -2.12
N TYR A 211 3.20 -14.32 -3.40
CA TYR A 211 2.51 -15.09 -4.42
C TYR A 211 2.86 -16.58 -4.28
N GLU A 212 1.84 -17.43 -4.34
CA GLU A 212 2.02 -18.88 -4.22
C GLU A 212 1.63 -19.60 -5.51
N THR A 213 0.39 -19.43 -5.97
CA THR A 213 -0.14 -20.15 -7.12
C THR A 213 -1.20 -19.36 -7.88
N ASP A 214 -1.55 -19.85 -9.06
CA ASP A 214 -2.70 -19.35 -9.82
C ASP A 214 -3.98 -19.42 -8.98
N TRP A 215 -4.88 -18.45 -9.26
CA TRP A 215 -6.16 -18.34 -8.55
C TRP A 215 -6.93 -19.65 -8.51
N SER A 216 -7.29 -20.06 -7.30
CA SER A 216 -8.02 -21.28 -6.94
C SER A 216 -9.26 -21.00 -6.08
N ASN A 217 -9.65 -19.73 -5.92
CA ASN A 217 -10.78 -19.29 -5.10
C ASN A 217 -10.66 -19.68 -3.61
N GLY A 218 -9.44 -19.73 -3.09
CA GLY A 218 -9.17 -20.05 -1.69
C GLY A 218 -9.28 -21.54 -1.39
N GLN A 219 -9.21 -22.39 -2.42
CA GLN A 219 -9.06 -23.83 -2.25
C GLN A 219 -7.64 -24.22 -1.85
N PHE A 220 -6.66 -23.35 -2.11
CA PHE A 220 -5.32 -23.47 -1.58
C PHE A 220 -5.31 -23.01 -0.12
N ILE A 221 -4.93 -23.87 0.81
CA ILE A 221 -4.65 -23.51 2.21
C ILE A 221 -3.37 -24.25 2.54
N GLU A 222 -2.29 -23.52 2.88
CA GLU A 222 -1.07 -24.16 3.35
C GLU A 222 -1.35 -24.77 4.72
N VAL A 223 -0.88 -26.01 4.94
CA VAL A 223 -1.06 -26.69 6.22
C VAL A 223 -0.02 -26.13 7.18
N GLY A 224 -0.37 -25.02 7.84
CA GLY A 224 0.45 -24.38 8.86
C GLY A 224 -0.20 -24.42 10.25
N THR A 225 0.59 -24.14 11.28
CA THR A 225 0.05 -24.05 12.65
C THR A 225 -0.69 -22.74 12.90
N GLY A 226 -0.78 -21.84 11.92
CA GLY A 226 -1.62 -20.63 11.98
C GLY A 226 -1.02 -19.40 12.67
N TYR A 227 0.22 -19.43 13.19
CA TYR A 227 0.75 -18.30 14.00
C TYR A 227 2.27 -18.05 13.98
N ARG A 228 3.07 -18.77 13.18
CA ARG A 228 4.55 -18.77 13.31
C ARG A 228 5.27 -17.52 12.79
N SER A 229 4.55 -16.48 12.42
CA SER A 229 5.20 -15.28 11.92
C SER A 229 5.61 -14.35 13.04
N GLU A 230 6.91 -14.32 13.26
CA GLU A 230 7.58 -13.31 14.06
C GLU A 230 7.75 -11.98 13.29
N TRP A 231 7.17 -11.84 12.09
CA TRP A 231 7.31 -10.64 11.26
C TRP A 231 6.85 -9.38 12.00
N GLY A 232 5.70 -9.44 12.67
CA GLY A 232 5.18 -8.33 13.49
C GLY A 232 6.07 -7.97 14.68
N LYS A 233 7.01 -8.84 15.07
CA LYS A 233 7.99 -8.61 16.15
C LYS A 233 9.37 -8.20 15.64
N THR A 234 9.55 -8.05 14.32
CA THR A 234 10.81 -7.54 13.75
C THR A 234 11.03 -6.08 14.14
N GLU A 235 12.26 -5.59 13.95
CA GLU A 235 12.62 -4.23 14.34
C GLU A 235 11.72 -3.21 13.62
N THR A 236 11.14 -2.30 14.41
CA THR A 236 10.32 -1.21 13.91
C THR A 236 11.16 -0.27 13.04
N THR A 237 10.54 0.24 11.97
CA THR A 237 11.12 1.30 11.14
C THR A 237 11.54 2.48 12.01
N LYS A 238 12.75 3.02 11.76
CA LYS A 238 13.25 4.21 12.47
C LYS A 238 12.82 5.45 11.72
N GLU A 239 12.52 6.51 12.46
CA GLU A 239 12.18 7.82 11.92
C GLU A 239 13.20 8.30 10.88
N ALA A 240 14.50 8.16 11.17
CA ALA A 240 15.58 8.54 10.25
C ALA A 240 15.52 7.84 8.88
N HIS A 241 14.80 6.73 8.76
CA HIS A 241 14.57 6.06 7.47
C HIS A 241 13.43 6.71 6.70
N VAL A 242 12.44 7.29 7.37
CA VAL A 242 11.27 7.94 6.79
C VAL A 242 11.49 9.44 6.55
N SER A 243 12.09 10.16 7.50
CA SER A 243 12.34 11.61 7.41
C SER A 243 13.41 11.97 6.38
N GLY A 244 13.23 13.05 5.63
CA GLY A 244 14.20 13.59 4.66
C GLY A 244 13.63 13.76 3.24
N LEU A 245 14.52 14.04 2.29
CA LEU A 245 14.16 14.26 0.89
C LEU A 245 14.00 12.93 0.12
N TRP A 246 12.82 12.76 -0.46
CA TRP A 246 12.46 11.67 -1.34
C TRP A 246 12.39 12.16 -2.77
N ARG A 247 12.85 11.35 -3.72
CA ARG A 247 12.71 11.66 -5.15
C ARG A 247 12.09 10.47 -5.88
N GLY A 248 10.96 10.73 -6.53
CA GLY A 248 10.24 9.81 -7.39
C GLY A 248 11.01 9.41 -8.64
N GLU A 249 10.66 8.28 -9.24
CA GLU A 249 11.23 7.88 -10.54
C GLU A 249 10.96 8.90 -11.66
N ASN A 250 9.85 9.64 -11.54
CA ASN A 250 9.48 10.75 -12.43
C ASN A 250 10.24 12.06 -12.12
N GLY A 251 11.17 12.04 -11.16
CA GLY A 251 11.91 13.21 -10.70
C GLY A 251 11.15 14.13 -9.73
N SER A 252 9.92 13.78 -9.32
CA SER A 252 9.19 14.55 -8.31
C SER A 252 9.90 14.46 -6.97
N GLU A 253 10.07 15.57 -6.27
CA GLU A 253 10.68 15.58 -4.95
C GLU A 253 9.62 15.82 -3.86
N ARG A 254 9.79 15.15 -2.71
CA ARG A 254 8.99 15.37 -1.51
C ARG A 254 9.91 15.30 -0.31
N GLU A 255 9.96 16.37 0.46
CA GLU A 255 10.53 16.32 1.80
C GLU A 255 9.49 15.74 2.76
N THR A 256 9.91 14.87 3.66
CA THR A 256 9.06 14.33 4.73
C THR A 256 9.69 14.68 6.06
N ASN A 257 8.99 15.44 6.88
CA ASN A 257 9.41 15.77 8.24
C ASN A 257 8.35 15.30 9.23
N LEU A 258 8.64 14.23 9.96
CA LEU A 258 7.67 13.62 10.88
C LEU A 258 7.31 14.53 12.08
N ASP A 259 8.16 15.50 12.42
CA ASP A 259 7.93 16.40 13.56
C ASP A 259 7.07 17.64 13.22
N ALA A 260 7.14 18.10 11.97
CA ALA A 260 6.54 19.38 11.57
C ALA A 260 5.25 19.22 10.76
N ASP A 261 5.21 18.21 9.90
CA ASP A 261 4.24 18.13 8.81
C ASP A 261 3.30 16.93 8.94
N ILE A 262 3.31 16.20 10.06
CA ILE A 262 2.56 14.93 10.17
C ILE A 262 1.66 14.97 11.40
N THR A 263 0.36 14.74 11.18
CA THR A 263 -0.63 14.66 12.27
C THR A 263 -0.42 13.39 13.10
N GLN A 264 -0.09 12.27 12.44
CA GLN A 264 0.28 11.03 13.11
C GLN A 264 1.20 10.18 12.23
N ALA A 265 2.23 9.61 12.85
CA ALA A 265 3.09 8.61 12.24
C ALA A 265 3.05 7.32 13.06
N LEU A 266 2.75 6.20 12.41
CA LEU A 266 2.94 4.86 12.97
C LEU A 266 4.12 4.24 12.24
N LEU A 267 5.25 4.10 12.92
CA LEU A 267 6.39 3.36 12.39
C LEU A 267 6.22 1.90 12.74
N LEU A 268 6.36 1.02 11.74
CA LEU A 268 5.96 -0.38 11.84
C LEU A 268 7.12 -1.30 11.45
N PRO A 269 7.07 -2.59 11.81
CA PRO A 269 8.09 -3.58 11.46
C PRO A 269 8.25 -3.77 9.95
N GLY A 270 9.39 -4.34 9.53
CA GLY A 270 9.63 -4.73 8.14
C GLY A 270 9.69 -3.55 7.16
N GLY A 271 10.12 -2.37 7.61
CA GLY A 271 10.21 -1.19 6.77
C GLY A 271 8.88 -0.49 6.50
N LEU A 272 7.80 -0.89 7.19
CA LEU A 272 6.48 -0.30 7.02
C LEU A 272 6.29 0.96 7.86
N PHE A 273 5.41 1.83 7.38
CA PHE A 273 4.90 2.95 8.15
C PHE A 273 3.55 3.43 7.64
N LEU A 274 2.77 4.03 8.53
CA LEU A 274 1.53 4.73 8.23
C LEU A 274 1.67 6.20 8.59
N LEU A 275 1.31 7.10 7.68
CA LEU A 275 1.28 8.54 7.95
C LEU A 275 -0.12 9.09 7.73
N SER A 276 -0.53 10.05 8.56
CA SER A 276 -1.68 10.89 8.30
C SER A 276 -1.30 12.36 8.42
N ASP A 277 -1.74 13.14 7.46
CA ASP A 277 -1.52 14.58 7.43
C ASP A 277 -2.73 15.32 6.87
N LYS A 278 -2.83 16.61 7.16
CA LYS A 278 -3.83 17.52 6.64
C LYS A 278 -3.20 18.51 5.68
N THR A 279 -3.66 18.50 4.43
CA THR A 279 -3.20 19.44 3.41
C THR A 279 -3.59 20.88 3.74
N ALA A 280 -2.96 21.84 3.06
CA ALA A 280 -3.30 23.25 3.17
C ALA A 280 -4.77 23.55 2.80
N ASP A 281 -5.35 22.73 1.92
CA ASP A 281 -6.75 22.83 1.49
C ASP A 281 -7.72 22.12 2.45
N GLY A 282 -7.19 21.52 3.53
CA GLY A 282 -7.96 20.85 4.57
C GLY A 282 -8.34 19.40 4.25
N GLU A 283 -7.78 18.81 3.18
CA GLU A 283 -7.94 17.40 2.84
C GLU A 283 -7.05 16.54 3.74
N MET A 284 -7.45 15.28 3.97
CA MET A 284 -6.61 14.33 4.70
C MET A 284 -5.80 13.48 3.72
N GLU A 285 -4.48 13.51 3.85
CA GLU A 285 -3.57 12.56 3.22
C GLU A 285 -3.35 11.38 4.15
N LEU A 286 -3.62 10.17 3.68
CA LEU A 286 -3.32 8.93 4.40
C LEU A 286 -2.35 8.11 3.62
N GLU A 287 -1.40 7.50 4.31
CA GLU A 287 -0.33 6.83 3.64
C GLU A 287 0.02 5.49 4.25
N LEU A 288 0.28 4.53 3.36
CA LEU A 288 1.06 3.35 3.65
C LEU A 288 2.35 3.40 2.82
N GLY A 289 3.49 3.32 3.52
CA GLY A 289 4.82 3.22 2.93
C GLY A 289 5.48 1.89 3.27
N TRP A 290 6.28 1.35 2.34
CA TRP A 290 7.06 0.13 2.53
C TRP A 290 8.49 0.20 1.96
N LEU A 291 9.47 0.12 2.87
CA LEU A 291 10.91 0.02 2.58
C LEU A 291 11.30 -1.46 2.43
N ILE A 292 11.47 -1.94 1.20
CA ILE A 292 11.60 -3.39 0.92
C ILE A 292 12.95 -3.97 1.33
N ASP A 293 14.03 -3.19 1.35
CA ASP A 293 15.37 -3.73 1.61
C ASP A 293 16.18 -2.89 2.61
N GLU A 294 16.69 -3.55 3.65
CA GLU A 294 17.63 -2.98 4.62
C GLU A 294 19.10 -3.05 4.15
N THR A 295 19.46 -4.02 3.29
CA THR A 295 20.83 -4.18 2.77
C THR A 295 21.23 -3.11 1.75
N THR A 296 20.27 -2.49 1.07
CA THR A 296 20.49 -1.30 0.21
C THR A 296 20.56 0.03 0.96
N ARG A 297 20.42 0.10 2.30
CA ARG A 297 20.82 1.30 3.06
C ARG A 297 22.29 1.65 2.86
N TYR A 298 23.13 0.68 2.52
CA TYR A 298 24.54 0.85 2.22
C TYR A 298 24.88 0.78 0.72
N ALA A 299 23.89 0.50 -0.16
CA ALA A 299 24.10 0.35 -1.59
C ALA A 299 23.10 1.19 -2.40
N LYS A 300 23.51 2.43 -2.69
CA LYS A 300 23.13 3.40 -3.75
C LYS A 300 21.67 3.60 -4.23
N HIS A 301 20.69 2.71 -4.05
CA HIS A 301 19.31 2.95 -4.52
C HIS A 301 18.27 2.11 -3.73
N PRO A 302 17.68 2.62 -2.64
CA PRO A 302 16.52 1.96 -2.03
C PRO A 302 15.31 2.00 -2.97
N SER A 303 14.74 0.83 -3.27
CA SER A 303 13.42 0.72 -3.89
C SER A 303 12.35 0.81 -2.80
N PHE A 304 11.41 1.75 -2.94
CA PHE A 304 10.37 2.01 -1.96
C PHE A 304 9.03 2.29 -2.66
N PHE A 305 7.95 1.85 -2.00
CA PHE A 305 6.59 1.99 -2.47
C PHE A 305 5.79 2.80 -1.44
N ARG A 306 5.12 3.89 -1.88
CA ARG A 306 4.22 4.71 -1.05
C ARG A 306 2.92 4.93 -1.76
N THR A 307 1.82 4.74 -1.03
CA THR A 307 0.48 5.13 -1.48
C THR A 307 -0.09 6.20 -0.60
N VAL A 308 -0.42 7.34 -1.19
CA VAL A 308 -1.18 8.42 -0.54
C VAL A 308 -2.61 8.37 -1.03
N VAL A 309 -3.55 8.16 -0.13
CA VAL A 309 -4.98 8.28 -0.35
C VAL A 309 -5.40 9.67 0.13
N LEU A 310 -5.92 10.52 -0.76
CA LEU A 310 -6.55 11.78 -0.35
C LEU A 310 -8.02 11.54 -0.05
N VAL A 311 -8.48 12.07 1.08
CA VAL A 311 -9.89 12.03 1.47
C VAL A 311 -10.33 13.42 1.89
N GLN A 312 -11.37 13.93 1.22
CA GLN A 312 -11.95 15.21 1.56
C GLN A 312 -13.13 15.03 2.52
N GLU A 313 -13.15 15.82 3.59
CA GLU A 313 -14.29 15.88 4.50
C GLU A 313 -15.41 16.73 3.87
N ALA A 314 -16.57 16.13 3.62
CA ALA A 314 -17.71 16.84 3.05
C ALA A 314 -18.43 17.65 4.14
N PHE A 315 -18.12 18.95 4.27
CA PHE A 315 -18.90 19.86 5.12
C PHE A 315 -20.20 20.31 4.40
N PRO A 316 -21.39 20.20 5.03
CA PRO A 316 -22.60 20.82 4.50
C PRO A 316 -22.47 22.36 4.51
N PRO A 317 -23.02 23.11 3.53
CA PRO A 317 -24.19 22.74 2.71
C PRO A 317 -23.89 22.48 1.23
N TYR A 318 -22.64 22.31 0.80
CA TYR A 318 -22.33 22.16 -0.62
C TYR A 318 -22.49 20.71 -1.11
N PRO A 319 -23.07 20.51 -2.30
CA PRO A 319 -23.30 19.17 -2.84
C PRO A 319 -21.95 18.57 -3.28
N ALA A 320 -21.57 17.49 -2.59
CA ALA A 320 -20.63 16.45 -3.02
C ALA A 320 -19.44 16.93 -3.87
N LEU A 321 -18.37 17.37 -3.19
CA LEU A 321 -17.05 17.41 -3.82
C LEU A 321 -16.50 15.98 -3.91
N PHE A 322 -15.96 15.66 -5.07
CA PHE A 322 -15.41 14.36 -5.44
C PHE A 322 -14.00 14.20 -4.83
N TYR A 323 -13.54 12.96 -4.74
CA TYR A 323 -12.18 12.64 -4.30
C TYR A 323 -11.25 12.96 -5.46
N ASP A 324 -10.38 13.96 -5.31
CA ASP A 324 -9.64 14.50 -6.46
C ASP A 324 -8.36 13.71 -6.81
N SER A 325 -7.80 12.87 -5.94
CA SER A 325 -6.80 11.84 -6.34
C SER A 325 -6.34 10.92 -5.21
N CYS A 326 -6.09 9.64 -5.51
CA CYS A 326 -5.11 8.86 -4.76
C CYS A 326 -3.76 8.93 -5.52
N ARG A 327 -2.67 9.25 -4.82
CA ARG A 327 -1.33 9.37 -5.38
C ARG A 327 -0.41 8.30 -4.79
N ILE A 328 -0.09 7.26 -5.54
CA ILE A 328 1.12 6.45 -5.25
C ILE A 328 2.34 7.17 -5.80
N THR A 329 3.35 7.31 -4.95
CA THR A 329 4.67 7.76 -5.36
C THR A 329 5.64 6.63 -5.09
N MET A 330 6.17 6.01 -6.16
CA MET A 330 7.40 5.22 -6.04
C MET A 330 8.57 6.18 -5.98
N ALA A 331 9.28 6.20 -4.86
CA ALA A 331 10.37 7.14 -4.62
C ALA A 331 11.61 6.44 -4.08
N THR A 332 12.76 6.95 -4.45
CA THR A 332 14.05 6.59 -3.87
C THR A 332 14.50 7.72 -2.96
N LYS A 333 14.96 7.38 -1.75
CA LYS A 333 15.54 8.36 -0.83
C LYS A 333 16.97 8.70 -1.24
N TYR A 334 17.32 9.98 -1.22
CA TYR A 334 18.69 10.44 -1.47
C TYR A 334 19.29 11.00 -0.17
N SER A 335 20.59 10.81 0.04
CA SER A 335 21.28 11.46 1.16
C SER A 335 21.44 12.97 0.89
N ALA A 336 21.42 13.77 1.97
CA ALA A 336 21.50 15.23 1.91
C ALA A 336 22.77 15.79 1.25
N GLU A 337 23.80 14.97 1.06
CA GLU A 337 25.07 15.40 0.48
C GLU A 337 25.09 15.40 -1.05
N GLY A 338 24.09 14.85 -1.76
CA GLY A 338 24.06 14.86 -3.23
C GLY A 338 25.25 14.16 -3.93
N ASP A 339 26.25 13.72 -3.16
CA ASP A 339 27.43 13.06 -3.65
C ASP A 339 27.17 11.56 -3.79
N LEU A 340 27.45 11.06 -5.00
CA LEU A 340 27.79 9.66 -5.25
C LEU A 340 29.09 9.32 -4.50
N LEU A 341 29.03 9.27 -3.17
CA LEU A 341 30.15 8.82 -2.35
C LEU A 341 30.40 7.34 -2.63
N GLY A 342 31.67 7.01 -2.91
CA GLY A 342 32.19 5.67 -2.73
C GLY A 342 32.34 4.85 -4.00
N SER A 343 33.57 4.44 -4.21
CA SER A 343 34.18 3.82 -5.37
C SER A 343 33.80 2.36 -5.59
N THR A 344 33.90 1.96 -6.85
CA THR A 344 34.06 0.57 -7.29
C THR A 344 35.13 -0.16 -6.47
N ARG A 345 34.74 -1.21 -5.76
CA ARG A 345 35.61 -2.37 -5.54
C ARG A 345 35.08 -3.52 -6.38
N ASN A 346 35.83 -3.86 -7.42
CA ASN A 346 35.72 -5.13 -8.11
C ASN A 346 35.91 -6.24 -7.07
N VAL A 347 34.93 -7.14 -6.99
CA VAL A 347 35.18 -8.49 -6.47
C VAL A 347 34.97 -9.42 -7.64
N GLU A 348 36.07 -9.69 -8.35
CA GLU A 348 36.20 -10.94 -9.09
C GLU A 348 36.15 -12.09 -8.10
N ARG A 349 35.33 -13.10 -8.38
CA ARG A 349 35.62 -14.46 -7.96
C ARG A 349 35.43 -15.39 -9.15
N ARG A 350 36.55 -15.77 -9.75
CA ARG A 350 36.73 -17.09 -10.39
C ARG A 350 36.68 -18.14 -9.28
N VAL A 351 35.80 -19.13 -9.37
CA VAL A 351 35.97 -20.38 -10.12
C VAL A 351 34.60 -20.76 -10.66
#